data_AF-A0A6A8Q499-F1
#
_entry.id   AF-A0A6A8Q499-F1
#
_cell.length_a   1.000
_cell.length_b   1.000
_cell.length_c   1.000
_cell.angle_alpha   90.00
_cell.angle_beta   90.00
_cell.angle_gamma   90.00
#
_symmetry.space_group_name_H-M   'P 1'
#
loop_
_entity.id
_entity.type
_entity.pdbx_description
1 polymer ?
#
loop_
_entity_poly.entity_id
_entity_poly.type
_entity_poly.pdbx_seq_one_letter_code
_entity_poly.pdbx_strand_id
1 'polypeptide(L)'
;MIKQRKRFMDSALLDAGHFLKLNPDERLFWMFLQLKCDTIGQFEMEGELLYAERMHGLNVNPEELQKKVNSGEERLRNLGNGRWFLTQFIREQYGKLNPNSPPHKRYIKDLKESGLWNTFIRENPDLSPANRVRLDYQSTIDTPEEEEEEKEEEKEAEKEKAQEKKMSNSDLKAFQNFAP
;
A
#
# COMPACT_ATOMS: atom_id res chain seq x y z
N MET A 1 -7.20 -18.49 -10.00
CA MET A 1 -7.56 -17.18 -10.58
C MET A 1 -6.76 -16.10 -9.87
N ILE A 2 -5.93 -15.34 -10.59
CA ILE A 2 -5.30 -14.13 -10.05
C ILE A 2 -6.46 -13.15 -9.82
N LYS A 3 -6.67 -12.72 -8.56
CA LYS A 3 -7.67 -11.72 -8.22
C LYS A 3 -7.23 -10.38 -8.81
N GLN A 4 -7.75 -10.05 -9.99
CA GLN A 4 -7.50 -8.79 -10.68
C GLN A 4 -7.91 -7.63 -9.77
N ARG A 5 -6.96 -6.76 -9.43
CA ARG A 5 -7.24 -5.53 -8.70
C ARG A 5 -7.56 -4.46 -9.74
N LYS A 6 -8.69 -3.76 -9.58
CA LYS A 6 -8.98 -2.58 -10.40
C LYS A 6 -7.92 -1.52 -10.11
N ARG A 7 -7.35 -0.93 -11.15
CA ARG A 7 -6.44 0.20 -11.07
C ARG A 7 -7.08 1.39 -11.74
N PHE A 8 -6.91 2.55 -11.13
CA PHE A 8 -7.40 3.81 -11.69
C PHE A 8 -6.21 4.54 -12.29
N MET A 9 -6.45 5.20 -13.41
CA MET A 9 -5.46 6.06 -14.04
C MET A 9 -6.06 7.46 -14.09
N ASP A 10 -5.31 8.45 -13.64
CA ASP A 10 -5.75 9.83 -13.73
C ASP A 10 -5.78 10.23 -15.21
N SER A 11 -6.90 10.78 -15.66
CA SER A 11 -7.02 11.34 -17.01
C SER A 11 -6.02 12.46 -17.27
N ALA A 12 -5.62 13.20 -16.22
CA ALA A 12 -4.61 14.26 -16.32
C ALA A 12 -3.23 13.74 -16.77
N LEU A 13 -2.97 12.42 -16.69
CA LEU A 13 -1.75 11.81 -17.23
C LEU A 13 -1.59 12.12 -18.72
N LEU A 14 -2.68 12.13 -19.50
CA LEU A 14 -2.63 12.32 -20.94
C LEU A 14 -2.15 13.72 -21.33
N ASP A 15 -2.38 14.69 -20.46
CA ASP A 15 -1.95 16.08 -20.62
C ASP A 15 -0.61 16.38 -19.92
N ALA A 16 -0.05 15.40 -19.21
CA ALA A 16 1.17 15.60 -18.43
C ALA A 16 2.39 15.78 -19.33
N GLY A 17 3.22 16.79 -19.05
CA GLY A 17 4.36 17.14 -19.89
C GLY A 17 5.40 16.04 -20.08
N HIS A 18 5.53 15.10 -19.14
CA HIS A 18 6.40 13.94 -19.29
C HIS A 18 5.81 12.88 -20.23
N PHE A 19 4.48 12.71 -20.23
CA PHE A 19 3.75 11.78 -21.10
C PHE A 19 3.68 12.29 -22.54
N LEU A 20 3.50 13.61 -22.74
CA LEU A 20 3.49 14.23 -24.06
C LEU A 20 4.81 14.05 -24.84
N LYS A 21 5.94 13.92 -24.14
CA LYS A 21 7.28 13.68 -24.72
C LYS A 21 7.47 12.25 -25.26
N LEU A 22 6.61 11.32 -24.86
CA LEU A 22 6.70 9.91 -25.26
C LEU A 22 6.14 9.71 -26.66
N ASN A 23 6.76 8.81 -27.42
CA ASN A 23 6.21 8.31 -28.68
C ASN A 23 5.03 7.34 -28.41
N PRO A 24 4.25 6.92 -29.43
CA PRO A 24 3.09 6.05 -29.22
C PRO A 24 3.39 4.74 -28.48
N ASP A 25 4.49 4.06 -28.83
CA ASP A 25 4.89 2.79 -28.19
C ASP A 25 5.27 3.00 -26.73
N GLU A 26 6.03 4.05 -26.45
CA GLU A 26 6.42 4.45 -25.09
C GLU A 26 5.21 4.83 -24.24
N ARG A 27 4.19 5.50 -24.81
CA ARG A 27 2.95 5.83 -24.11
C ARG A 27 2.16 4.58 -23.75
N LEU A 28 1.99 3.67 -24.70
CA LEU A 28 1.31 2.40 -24.47
C LEU A 28 2.05 1.57 -23.42
N PHE A 29 3.38 1.50 -23.52
CA PHE A 29 4.19 0.79 -22.54
C PHE A 29 4.14 1.44 -21.15
N TRP A 30 4.16 2.77 -21.05
CA TRP A 30 3.99 3.48 -19.78
C TRP A 30 2.66 3.14 -19.10
N MET A 31 1.55 3.21 -19.85
CA MET A 31 0.24 2.83 -19.35
C MET A 31 0.19 1.36 -18.94
N PHE A 32 0.81 0.49 -19.74
CA PHE A 32 0.94 -0.93 -19.45
C PHE A 32 1.69 -1.19 -18.12
N LEU A 33 2.81 -0.51 -17.88
CA LEU A 33 3.57 -0.61 -16.64
C LEU A 33 2.73 -0.20 -15.43
N GLN A 34 2.00 0.92 -15.51
CA GLN A 34 1.11 1.34 -14.43
C GLN A 34 0.01 0.30 -14.14
N LEU A 35 -0.50 -0.38 -15.16
CA LEU A 35 -1.55 -1.38 -15.02
C LEU A 35 -1.05 -2.75 -14.55
N LYS A 36 0.23 -3.09 -14.81
CA LYS A 36 0.77 -4.44 -14.58
C LYS A 36 1.80 -4.57 -13.47
N CYS A 37 2.37 -3.46 -12.97
CA CYS A 37 3.29 -3.49 -11.82
C CYS A 37 2.67 -4.17 -10.57
N ASP A 38 3.40 -4.34 -9.48
CA ASP A 38 2.86 -4.94 -8.26
C ASP A 38 1.97 -3.96 -7.46
N THR A 39 1.75 -4.25 -6.18
CA THR A 39 0.91 -3.45 -5.27
C THR A 39 1.54 -2.12 -4.87
N ILE A 40 2.87 -2.00 -4.97
CA ILE A 40 3.63 -0.82 -4.57
C ILE A 40 4.23 -0.08 -5.76
N GLY A 41 4.14 -0.65 -6.97
CA GLY A 41 4.63 -0.03 -8.20
C GLY A 41 5.94 -0.61 -8.72
N GLN A 42 6.36 -1.79 -8.24
CA GLN A 42 7.53 -2.48 -8.76
C GLN A 42 7.19 -3.46 -9.88
N PHE A 43 8.17 -3.72 -10.74
CA PHE A 43 8.07 -4.71 -11.81
C PHE A 43 9.46 -5.13 -12.29
N GLU A 44 9.53 -6.23 -13.04
CA GLU A 44 10.76 -6.73 -13.67
C GLU A 44 10.84 -6.21 -15.11
N MET A 45 11.80 -5.33 -15.41
CA MET A 45 11.81 -4.61 -16.69
C MET A 45 12.01 -5.52 -17.90
N GLU A 46 12.95 -6.46 -17.83
CA GLU A 46 13.25 -7.36 -18.96
C GLU A 46 12.04 -8.23 -19.33
N GLY A 47 11.37 -8.79 -18.32
CA GLY A 47 10.16 -9.58 -18.51
C GLY A 47 9.01 -8.76 -19.09
N GLU A 48 8.84 -7.51 -18.63
CA GLU A 48 7.78 -6.64 -19.12
C GLU A 48 8.04 -6.13 -20.54
N LEU A 49 9.28 -5.80 -20.89
CA LEU A 49 9.66 -5.46 -22.26
C LEU A 49 9.42 -6.62 -23.21
N LEU A 50 9.89 -7.82 -22.86
CA LEU A 50 9.71 -9.02 -23.69
C LEU A 50 8.23 -9.34 -23.89
N TYR A 51 7.41 -9.19 -22.84
CA TYR A 51 5.97 -9.36 -22.95
C TYR A 51 5.34 -8.32 -23.88
N ALA A 52 5.69 -7.04 -23.72
CA ALA A 52 5.17 -5.95 -24.53
C ALA A 52 5.54 -6.08 -26.01
N GLU A 53 6.77 -6.47 -26.30
CA GLU A 53 7.26 -6.73 -27.65
C GLU A 53 6.49 -7.91 -28.27
N ARG A 54 6.39 -9.04 -27.58
CA ARG A 54 5.77 -10.26 -28.15
C ARG A 54 4.27 -10.19 -28.30
N MET A 55 3.58 -9.56 -27.35
CA MET A 55 2.11 -9.55 -27.31
C MET A 55 1.52 -8.35 -28.03
N HIS A 56 2.25 -7.23 -28.07
CA HIS A 56 1.74 -5.95 -28.57
C HIS A 56 2.61 -5.33 -29.67
N GLY A 57 3.77 -5.91 -29.98
CA GLY A 57 4.68 -5.40 -31.01
C GLY A 57 5.34 -4.07 -30.64
N LEU A 58 5.38 -3.72 -29.35
CA LEU A 58 5.94 -2.44 -28.90
C LEU A 58 7.46 -2.46 -28.98
N ASN A 59 8.05 -1.41 -29.55
CA ASN A 59 9.50 -1.22 -29.57
C ASN A 59 9.90 -0.07 -28.65
N VAL A 60 10.30 -0.41 -27.42
CA VAL A 60 10.63 0.57 -26.39
C VAL A 60 12.04 0.34 -25.86
N ASN A 61 12.86 1.40 -25.88
CA ASN A 61 14.14 1.41 -25.18
C ASN A 61 13.92 1.88 -23.72
N PRO A 62 14.20 1.03 -22.71
CA PRO A 62 13.95 1.36 -21.30
C PRO A 62 14.77 2.55 -20.80
N GLU A 63 16.00 2.74 -21.28
CA GLU A 63 16.86 3.84 -20.86
C GLU A 63 16.39 5.17 -21.43
N GLU A 64 15.97 5.17 -22.70
CA GLU A 64 15.40 6.35 -23.35
C GLU A 64 14.06 6.75 -22.71
N LEU A 65 13.19 5.76 -22.46
CA LEU A 65 11.95 5.95 -21.73
C LEU A 65 12.22 6.58 -20.36
N GLN A 66 13.12 5.99 -19.58
CA GLN A 66 13.50 6.49 -18.26
C GLN A 66 13.96 7.95 -18.32
N LYS A 67 14.83 8.28 -19.27
CA LYS A 67 15.33 9.65 -19.46
C LYS A 67 14.20 10.64 -19.76
N LYS A 68 13.22 10.26 -20.61
CA LYS A 68 12.08 11.12 -20.97
C LYS A 68 11.15 11.36 -19.80
N VAL A 69 10.75 10.30 -19.09
CA VAL A 69 9.80 10.40 -17.97
C VAL A 69 10.41 11.04 -16.72
N ASN A 70 11.73 10.88 -16.54
CA ASN A 70 12.46 11.49 -15.42
C ASN A 70 12.89 12.94 -15.68
N SER A 71 12.43 13.56 -16.77
CA SER A 71 12.73 14.96 -17.08
C SER A 71 12.02 15.90 -16.09
N GLY A 72 12.75 16.28 -15.02
CA GLY A 72 12.33 17.23 -13.99
C GLY A 72 11.98 16.60 -12.64
N GLU A 73 11.54 15.35 -12.63
CA GLU A 73 11.21 14.59 -11.42
C GLU A 73 11.37 13.10 -11.72
N GLU A 74 11.97 12.35 -10.80
CA GLU A 74 12.15 10.91 -10.98
C GLU A 74 10.80 10.19 -10.86
N ARG A 75 10.34 9.60 -11.96
CA ARG A 75 9.09 8.81 -12.07
C ARG A 75 9.35 7.32 -12.19
N LEU A 76 10.50 6.96 -12.76
CA LEU A 76 10.89 5.59 -13.05
C LEU A 76 12.32 5.35 -12.55
N ARG A 77 12.45 4.52 -11.51
CA ARG A 77 13.72 4.24 -10.83
C ARG A 77 14.16 2.80 -11.11
N ASN A 78 15.42 2.60 -11.50
CA ASN A 78 16.04 1.27 -11.57
C ASN A 78 16.63 0.93 -10.19
N LEU A 79 16.29 -0.24 -9.64
CA LEU A 79 16.73 -0.68 -8.31
C LEU A 79 18.05 -1.47 -8.34
N GLY A 80 18.64 -1.70 -9.51
CA GLY A 80 19.93 -2.39 -9.69
C GLY A 80 19.87 -3.91 -9.60
N ASN A 81 18.72 -4.50 -9.28
CA ASN A 81 18.49 -5.94 -9.13
C ASN A 81 17.55 -6.51 -10.21
N GLY A 82 17.48 -5.85 -11.38
CA GLY A 82 16.54 -6.18 -12.46
C GLY A 82 15.12 -5.66 -12.23
N ARG A 83 14.80 -5.17 -11.02
CA ARG A 83 13.51 -4.54 -10.73
C ARG A 83 13.56 -3.03 -10.88
N TRP A 84 12.41 -2.50 -11.24
CA TRP A 84 12.17 -1.09 -11.43
C TRP A 84 10.98 -0.65 -10.60
N PHE A 85 10.91 0.65 -10.30
CA PHE A 85 9.94 1.22 -9.38
C PHE A 85 9.32 2.50 -9.96
N LEU A 86 8.00 2.54 -10.00
CA LEU A 86 7.20 3.72 -10.31
C LEU A 86 7.04 4.57 -9.05
N THR A 87 7.86 5.61 -8.91
CA THR A 87 7.98 6.39 -7.66
C THR A 87 6.68 7.09 -7.25
N GLN A 88 5.86 7.50 -8.22
CA GLN A 88 4.58 8.18 -8.00
C GLN A 88 3.40 7.22 -7.81
N PHE A 89 3.59 5.93 -8.04
CA PHE A 89 2.49 4.97 -8.09
C PHE A 89 1.65 4.95 -6.81
N ILE A 90 2.30 4.97 -5.65
CA ILE A 90 1.59 4.96 -4.35
C ILE A 90 0.78 6.24 -4.15
N ARG A 91 1.36 7.40 -4.52
CA ARG A 91 0.69 8.70 -4.45
C ARG A 91 -0.56 8.70 -5.33
N GLU A 92 -0.42 8.23 -6.57
CA GLU A 92 -1.49 8.21 -7.57
C GLU A 92 -2.60 7.21 -7.23
N GLN A 93 -2.26 6.02 -6.73
CA GLN A 93 -3.25 4.99 -6.44
C GLN A 93 -3.93 5.13 -5.08
N TYR A 94 -3.20 5.57 -4.05
CA TYR A 94 -3.66 5.50 -2.66
C TYR A 94 -3.63 6.85 -1.94
N GLY A 95 -2.92 7.84 -2.49
CA GLY A 95 -2.66 9.11 -1.81
C GLY A 95 -1.89 8.86 -0.50
N LYS A 96 -2.40 9.42 0.60
CA LYS A 96 -1.78 9.29 1.92
C LYS A 96 -2.01 7.89 2.51
N LEU A 97 -0.92 7.22 2.91
CA LEU A 97 -1.01 5.92 3.55
C LEU A 97 -1.61 6.05 4.96
N ASN A 98 -2.50 5.12 5.30
CA ASN A 98 -3.20 5.07 6.58
C ASN A 98 -3.03 3.66 7.15
N PRO A 99 -2.25 3.48 8.23
CA PRO A 99 -1.96 2.15 8.78
C PRO A 99 -3.20 1.45 9.34
N ASN A 100 -4.25 2.21 9.66
CA ASN A 100 -5.51 1.68 10.15
C ASN A 100 -6.40 1.15 9.03
N SER A 101 -6.14 1.54 7.77
CA SER A 101 -6.89 1.08 6.59
C SER A 101 -6.45 -0.34 6.20
N PRO A 102 -7.32 -1.36 6.25
CA PRO A 102 -6.94 -2.73 5.90
C PRO A 102 -6.31 -2.88 4.50
N PRO A 103 -6.78 -2.17 3.44
CA PRO A 103 -6.10 -2.14 2.16
C PRO A 103 -4.64 -1.63 2.24
N HIS A 104 -4.38 -0.60 3.05
CA HIS A 104 -3.06 0.04 3.14
C HIS A 104 -2.07 -0.76 3.98
N LYS A 105 -2.54 -1.56 4.95
CA LYS A 105 -1.69 -2.48 5.73
C LYS A 105 -0.84 -3.37 4.82
N ARG A 106 -1.44 -3.89 3.74
CA ARG A 106 -0.73 -4.72 2.77
C ARG A 106 0.37 -3.96 2.03
N TYR A 107 0.09 -2.73 1.61
CA TYR A 107 1.05 -1.90 0.87
C TYR A 107 2.23 -1.47 1.74
N ILE A 108 1.97 -1.11 3.00
CA ILE A 108 3.00 -0.80 3.97
C ILE A 108 3.89 -2.01 4.22
N LYS A 109 3.30 -3.21 4.36
CA LYS A 109 4.05 -4.46 4.48
C LYS A 109 4.93 -4.71 3.26
N ASP A 110 4.36 -4.67 2.05
CA ASP A 110 5.07 -4.92 0.80
C ASP A 110 6.24 -3.89 0.62
N LEU A 111 6.05 -2.61 0.98
CA LEU A 111 7.11 -1.58 0.95
C LEU A 111 8.26 -1.85 1.92
N LYS A 112 7.95 -2.36 3.13
CA LYS A 112 8.96 -2.71 4.14
C LYS A 112 9.76 -3.92 3.69
N GLU A 113 9.08 -4.97 3.23
CA GLU A 113 9.71 -6.19 2.71
C GLU A 113 10.59 -5.91 1.48
N SER A 114 10.22 -4.92 0.66
CA SER A 114 11.01 -4.53 -0.50
C SER A 114 12.21 -3.63 -0.17
N GLY A 115 12.41 -3.24 1.10
CA GLY A 115 13.47 -2.32 1.51
C GLY A 115 13.29 -0.87 1.05
N LEU A 116 12.14 -0.50 0.46
CA LEU A 116 11.90 0.85 -0.07
C LEU A 116 11.28 1.79 0.97
N TRP A 117 10.82 1.29 2.10
CA TRP A 117 10.12 2.07 3.13
C TRP A 117 10.84 3.36 3.52
N ASN A 118 12.11 3.28 3.94
CA ASN A 118 12.85 4.46 4.41
C ASN A 118 13.03 5.52 3.30
N THR A 119 13.31 5.06 2.08
CA THR A 119 13.44 5.93 0.91
C THR A 119 12.10 6.61 0.58
N PHE A 120 11.01 5.83 0.58
CA PHE A 120 9.66 6.34 0.31
C PHE A 120 9.25 7.42 1.32
N ILE A 121 9.44 7.19 2.62
CA ILE A 121 9.06 8.13 3.68
C ILE A 121 9.91 9.41 3.62
N ARG A 122 11.19 9.30 3.31
CA ARG A 122 12.09 10.47 3.13
C ARG A 122 11.67 11.33 1.95
N GLU A 123 11.28 10.70 0.83
CA GLU A 123 10.91 11.39 -0.40
C GLU A 123 9.47 11.90 -0.39
N ASN A 124 8.59 11.27 0.39
CA ASN A 124 7.17 11.59 0.48
C ASN A 124 6.72 11.75 1.94
N PRO A 125 7.25 12.75 2.67
CA PRO A 125 6.93 12.94 4.08
C PRO A 125 5.44 13.22 4.33
N ASP A 126 4.75 13.77 3.33
CA ASP A 126 3.31 14.06 3.35
C ASP A 126 2.43 12.81 3.24
N LEU A 127 2.94 11.75 2.60
CA LEU A 127 2.22 10.49 2.38
C LEU A 127 2.44 9.48 3.52
N SER A 128 3.43 9.73 4.38
CA SER A 128 3.71 8.91 5.55
C SER A 128 2.53 8.95 6.54
N PRO A 129 2.18 7.82 7.17
CA PRO A 129 1.45 7.84 8.44
C PRO A 129 2.16 8.78 9.42
N ALA A 130 1.41 9.53 10.23
CA ALA A 130 1.96 10.57 11.11
C ALA A 130 2.87 10.06 12.25
N ASN A 131 3.19 8.76 12.29
CA ASN A 131 4.12 8.21 13.26
C ASN A 131 5.53 8.34 12.70
N ARG A 132 6.22 9.42 13.12
CA ARG A 132 7.66 9.60 12.90
C ARG A 132 8.38 8.34 13.37
N VAL A 133 8.81 7.50 12.43
CA VAL A 133 9.66 6.36 12.72
C VAL A 133 10.97 6.92 13.30
N ARG A 134 11.27 6.61 14.57
CA ARG A 134 12.62 6.79 15.12
C ARG A 134 13.55 5.99 14.20
N LEU A 135 14.55 6.67 13.65
CA LEU A 135 15.51 6.05 12.75
C LEU A 135 16.56 5.34 13.60
N ASP A 136 16.26 4.14 14.10
CA ASP A 136 17.22 3.27 14.77
C ASP A 136 17.48 2.02 13.92
N TYR A 137 18.50 2.14 13.08
CA TYR A 137 19.12 0.99 12.45
C TYR A 137 20.07 0.34 13.46
N GLN A 138 19.60 -0.67 14.23
CA GLN A 138 20.43 -1.76 14.76
C GLN A 138 19.65 -2.80 15.60
N SER A 139 19.96 -4.07 15.30
CA SER A 139 19.88 -5.27 16.16
C SER A 139 18.57 -6.09 16.19
N THR A 140 18.68 -7.28 15.59
CA THR A 140 18.30 -8.61 16.12
C THR A 140 16.93 -8.85 16.79
N ILE A 141 16.20 -9.79 16.18
CA ILE A 141 15.51 -10.95 16.80
C ILE A 141 14.44 -10.65 17.87
N ASP A 142 13.19 -10.97 17.49
CA ASP A 142 12.02 -11.37 18.28
C ASP A 142 11.77 -10.70 19.65
N THR A 143 10.64 -10.00 19.75
CA THR A 143 9.91 -9.93 21.02
C THR A 143 8.41 -9.77 20.75
N PRO A 144 7.58 -10.76 21.12
CA PRO A 144 6.13 -10.69 21.05
C PRO A 144 5.58 -10.18 22.38
N GLU A 145 5.44 -8.86 22.54
CA GLU A 145 4.86 -8.29 23.78
C GLU A 145 3.72 -7.29 23.54
N GLU A 146 3.44 -6.86 22.30
CA GLU A 146 2.33 -5.90 22.05
C GLU A 146 0.98 -6.59 21.73
N GLU A 147 0.92 -7.91 21.56
CA GLU A 147 -0.34 -8.66 21.28
C GLU A 147 -1.05 -9.19 22.54
N GLU A 148 -0.45 -9.08 23.73
CA GLU A 148 -1.05 -9.59 24.98
C GLU A 148 -1.89 -8.52 25.72
N GLU A 149 -1.53 -7.23 25.67
CA GLU A 149 -2.31 -6.18 26.37
C GLU A 149 -3.68 -5.91 25.71
N GLU A 150 -3.82 -5.96 24.38
CA GLU A 150 -5.12 -5.73 23.72
C GLU A 150 -6.13 -6.88 23.96
N LYS A 151 -5.68 -8.09 24.34
CA LYS A 151 -6.56 -9.24 24.60
C LYS A 151 -7.14 -9.27 26.02
N GLU A 152 -6.52 -8.58 26.98
CA GLU A 152 -7.04 -8.53 28.35
C GLU A 152 -8.18 -7.50 28.49
N GLU A 153 -8.11 -6.36 27.81
CA GLU A 153 -9.18 -5.33 27.86
C GLU A 153 -10.52 -5.81 27.25
N GLU A 154 -10.49 -6.63 26.17
CA GLU A 154 -11.74 -7.17 25.58
C GLU A 154 -12.45 -8.20 26.47
N LYS A 155 -11.72 -8.94 27.33
CA LYS A 155 -12.33 -9.96 28.22
C LYS A 155 -12.96 -9.36 29.48
N GLU A 156 -12.49 -8.20 29.94
CA GLU A 156 -13.09 -7.54 31.11
C GLU A 156 -14.43 -6.87 30.76
N ALA A 157 -14.53 -6.26 29.58
CA ALA A 157 -15.77 -5.61 29.13
C ALA A 157 -16.95 -6.59 28.89
N GLU A 158 -16.67 -7.86 28.54
CA GLU A 158 -17.73 -8.89 28.39
C GLU A 158 -18.25 -9.42 29.74
N LYS A 159 -17.42 -9.44 30.79
CA LYS A 159 -17.85 -9.92 32.12
C LYS A 159 -18.79 -8.94 32.82
N GLU A 160 -18.57 -7.64 32.70
CA GLU A 160 -19.45 -6.63 33.31
C GLU A 160 -20.87 -6.66 32.72
N LYS A 161 -21.00 -6.74 31.39
CA LYS A 161 -22.32 -6.84 30.71
C LYS A 161 -23.08 -8.11 31.07
N ALA A 162 -22.38 -9.20 31.39
CA ALA A 162 -22.99 -10.45 31.82
C ALA A 162 -23.48 -10.40 33.28
N GLN A 163 -22.85 -9.60 34.14
CA GLN A 163 -23.27 -9.42 35.53
C GLN A 163 -24.48 -8.49 35.66
N GLU A 164 -24.53 -7.38 34.91
CA GLU A 164 -25.69 -6.48 34.91
C GLU A 164 -26.98 -7.16 34.45
N LYS A 165 -26.89 -8.05 33.44
CA LYS A 165 -28.05 -8.84 32.97
C LYS A 165 -28.53 -9.88 33.98
N LYS A 166 -27.67 -10.36 34.89
CA LYS A 166 -28.07 -11.29 35.95
C LYS A 166 -28.76 -10.57 37.11
N MET A 167 -28.29 -9.38 37.45
CA MET A 167 -28.87 -8.54 38.50
C MET A 167 -30.27 -8.04 38.12
N SER A 168 -30.46 -7.53 36.90
CA SER A 168 -31.79 -7.04 36.48
C SER A 168 -32.86 -8.14 36.46
N ASN A 169 -32.45 -9.39 36.20
CA ASN A 169 -33.33 -10.54 36.12
C ASN A 169 -33.64 -11.15 37.51
N SER A 170 -32.77 -10.95 38.51
CA SER A 170 -33.11 -11.27 39.90
C SER A 170 -34.04 -10.25 40.53
N ASP A 171 -33.88 -8.97 40.19
CA ASP A 171 -34.68 -7.88 40.74
C ASP A 171 -36.14 -7.94 40.23
N LEU A 172 -36.35 -8.33 38.97
CA LEU A 172 -37.67 -8.59 38.40
C LEU A 172 -38.41 -9.77 39.08
N LYS A 173 -37.68 -10.79 39.54
CA LYS A 173 -38.26 -11.95 40.24
C LYS A 173 -38.61 -11.62 41.70
N ALA A 174 -37.91 -10.68 42.32
CA ALA A 174 -38.22 -10.23 43.68
C ALA A 174 -39.54 -9.43 43.72
N PHE A 175 -39.85 -8.66 42.67
CA PHE A 175 -41.10 -7.87 42.59
C PHE A 175 -42.37 -8.71 42.37
N GLN A 176 -42.27 -9.88 41.72
CA GLN A 176 -43.43 -10.76 41.50
C GLN A 176 -43.91 -11.49 42.78
N ASN A 177 -43.10 -11.54 43.84
CA ASN A 177 -43.43 -12.25 45.08
C ASN A 177 -44.00 -11.35 46.18
N PHE A 178 -44.27 -10.07 45.89
CA PHE A 178 -44.78 -9.10 46.88
C PHE A 178 -46.11 -8.43 46.48
N ALA A 179 -46.80 -8.95 45.47
CA ALA A 179 -48.15 -8.51 45.12
C ALA A 179 -49.19 -9.42 45.80
N PRO A 180 -49.92 -8.96 46.84
CA PRO A 180 -51.12 -9.62 47.35
C PRO A 180 -52.31 -9.51 46.38
#